data_AF-A0A960E8I7-F1
#
_entry.id   AF-A0A960E8I7-F1
#
_cell.length_a   1.000
_cell.length_b   1.000
_cell.length_c   1.000
_cell.angle_alpha   90.00
_cell.angle_beta   90.00
_cell.angle_gamma   90.00
#
_symmetry.space_group_name_H-M   'P 1'
#
loop_
_entity.id
_entity.type
_entity.pdbx_description
1 polymer ?
#
loop_
_entity_poly.entity_id
_entity_poly.type
_entity_poly.pdbx_seq_one_letter_code
_entity_poly.pdbx_strand_id
1 'polypeptide(L)'
;PKKQIDVHAPALVRELIDSVDGVVEVLAGIGAVHDSDGERPKVVSPIAFEGCEVLLSGLVDDVDLDAERARLQKVIDAKTKQIAGFNGRLSNEGFLANAKPEVVADTRALLAAAEADLAAAESALTNLG
;
A
#
# COMPACT_ATOMS: atom_id res chain seq x y z
N PRO A 1 -0.62 26.79 -4.43
CA PRO A 1 -0.68 26.59 -2.96
C PRO A 1 0.48 25.68 -2.50
N LYS A 2 1.17 26.03 -1.41
CA LYS A 2 2.14 25.09 -0.81
C LYS A 2 1.34 23.93 -0.21
N LYS A 3 1.78 22.70 -0.45
CA LYS A 3 1.16 21.49 0.11
C LYS A 3 1.15 21.59 1.63
N GLN A 4 0.00 21.38 2.24
CA GLN A 4 -0.16 21.38 3.70
C GLN A 4 -0.24 19.95 4.23
N ILE A 5 0.20 19.76 5.46
CA ILE A 5 0.12 18.49 6.19
C ILE A 5 -0.80 18.64 7.40
N ASP A 6 -1.37 17.54 7.84
CA ASP A 6 -2.16 17.49 9.08
C ASP A 6 -1.38 16.73 10.14
N VAL A 7 -1.45 17.21 11.38
CA VAL A 7 -0.74 16.66 12.54
C VAL A 7 -1.75 16.02 13.48
N HIS A 8 -1.51 14.79 13.92
CA HIS A 8 -2.32 14.11 14.95
C HIS A 8 -1.42 13.85 16.15
N ALA A 9 -1.72 14.48 17.28
CA ALA A 9 -0.80 14.52 18.40
C ALA A 9 -1.52 14.51 19.76
N PRO A 10 -0.87 13.99 20.82
CA PRO A 10 -1.45 14.02 22.17
C PRO A 10 -1.50 15.45 22.71
N ALA A 11 -2.29 15.65 23.78
CA ALA A 11 -2.55 16.95 24.40
C ALA A 11 -1.26 17.77 24.65
N LEU A 12 -0.22 17.15 25.22
CA LEU A 12 1.06 17.82 25.51
C LEU A 12 1.70 18.48 24.29
N VAL A 13 1.65 17.81 23.13
CA VAL A 13 2.25 18.32 21.89
C VAL A 13 1.35 19.39 21.26
N ARG A 14 0.03 19.22 21.34
CA ARG A 14 -0.92 20.23 20.86
C ARG A 14 -0.81 21.53 21.65
N GLU A 15 -0.77 21.45 22.97
CA GLU A 15 -0.56 22.61 23.86
C GLU A 15 0.77 23.32 23.57
N LEU A 16 1.82 22.58 23.23
CA LEU A 16 3.10 23.16 22.81
C LEU A 16 2.99 23.91 21.48
N ILE A 17 2.29 23.34 20.49
CA ILE A 17 2.04 24.00 19.20
C ILE A 17 1.22 25.27 19.41
N ASP A 18 0.16 25.18 20.21
CA ASP A 18 -0.71 26.33 20.53
C ASP A 18 0.04 27.44 21.29
N SER A 19 1.03 27.07 22.12
CA SER A 19 1.81 28.03 22.92
C SER A 19 2.64 29.02 22.11
N VAL A 20 2.84 28.75 20.81
CA VAL A 20 3.62 29.58 19.89
C VAL A 20 2.75 30.27 18.83
N ASP A 21 1.45 30.41 19.10
CA ASP A 21 0.49 31.28 18.39
C ASP A 21 0.57 31.16 16.84
N GLY A 22 0.49 29.94 16.30
CA GLY A 22 0.40 29.72 14.85
C GLY A 22 1.74 29.72 14.10
N VAL A 23 2.86 29.98 14.78
CA VAL A 23 4.20 30.03 14.13
C VAL A 23 4.58 28.67 13.55
N VAL A 24 4.28 27.59 14.28
CA VAL A 24 4.61 26.23 13.86
C VAL A 24 3.83 25.86 12.60
N GLU A 25 2.57 26.24 12.52
CA GLU A 25 1.68 25.95 11.41
C GLU A 25 2.11 26.67 10.13
N VAL A 26 2.53 27.94 10.27
CA VAL A 26 3.04 28.72 9.14
C VAL A 26 4.38 28.16 8.64
N LEU A 27 5.32 27.85 9.55
CA LEU A 27 6.66 27.41 9.18
C LEU A 27 6.71 25.97 8.67
N ALA A 28 5.91 25.07 9.25
CA ALA A 28 5.85 23.66 8.87
C ALA A 28 4.77 23.38 7.81
N GLY A 29 3.93 24.36 7.46
CA GLY A 29 2.84 24.18 6.50
C GLY A 29 1.75 23.26 7.04
N ILE A 30 1.38 23.40 8.30
CA ILE A 30 0.33 22.59 8.91
C ILE A 30 -1.04 23.18 8.55
N GLY A 31 -1.96 22.33 8.10
CA GLY A 31 -3.34 22.66 7.80
C GLY A 31 -4.22 22.56 9.05
N ALA A 32 -4.19 21.41 9.70
CA ALA A 32 -4.90 21.17 10.95
C ALA A 32 -4.08 20.34 11.96
N VAL A 33 -4.39 20.55 13.24
CA VAL A 33 -3.87 19.77 14.37
C VAL A 33 -5.04 19.03 15.02
N HIS A 34 -4.95 17.71 15.06
CA HIS A 34 -5.98 16.79 15.53
C HIS A 34 -5.52 16.06 16.80
N ASP A 35 -6.48 15.54 17.55
CA ASP A 35 -6.23 14.65 18.67
C ASP A 35 -5.69 13.29 18.18
N SER A 36 -4.65 12.76 18.85
CA SER A 36 -4.11 11.43 18.54
C SER A 36 -5.07 10.27 18.85
N ASP A 37 -6.05 10.49 19.73
CA ASP A 37 -7.04 9.46 20.11
C ASP A 37 -8.21 9.35 19.09
N GLY A 38 -8.18 10.17 18.03
CA GLY A 38 -9.16 10.17 16.95
C GLY A 38 -8.98 9.05 15.92
N GLU A 39 -9.75 9.13 14.82
CA GLU A 39 -9.62 8.18 13.70
C GLU A 39 -8.26 8.35 13.01
N ARG A 40 -7.40 7.32 13.11
CA ARG A 40 -6.07 7.33 12.49
C ARG A 40 -6.20 7.30 10.96
N PRO A 41 -5.65 8.28 10.24
CA PRO A 41 -5.66 8.24 8.78
C PRO A 41 -4.91 7.02 8.25
N LYS A 42 -5.37 6.48 7.11
CA LYS A 42 -4.78 5.27 6.50
C LYS A 42 -3.31 5.46 6.12
N VAL A 43 -2.95 6.66 5.67
CA VAL A 43 -1.60 7.00 5.20
C VAL A 43 -1.04 8.09 6.10
N VAL A 44 -0.13 7.68 6.98
CA VAL A 44 0.53 8.55 7.94
C VAL A 44 2.02 8.24 8.01
N SER A 45 2.84 9.25 8.29
CA SER A 45 4.23 9.08 8.71
C SER A 45 4.35 9.35 10.20
N PRO A 46 4.71 8.34 11.02
CA PRO A 46 4.90 8.53 12.46
C PRO A 46 6.24 9.19 12.77
N ILE A 47 6.25 10.06 13.79
CA ILE A 47 7.45 10.64 14.40
C ILE A 47 7.37 10.50 15.92
N ALA A 48 8.52 10.30 16.57
CA ALA A 48 8.61 10.29 18.02
C ALA A 48 9.03 11.68 18.51
N PHE A 49 8.32 12.23 19.49
CA PHE A 49 8.64 13.52 20.11
C PHE A 49 8.36 13.45 21.61
N GLU A 50 9.37 13.71 22.43
CA GLU A 50 9.28 13.73 23.90
C GLU A 50 8.57 12.50 24.51
N GLY A 51 8.82 11.31 23.95
CA GLY A 51 8.23 10.05 24.42
C GLY A 51 6.81 9.78 23.91
N CYS A 52 6.26 10.65 23.06
CA CYS A 52 4.97 10.48 22.41
C CYS A 52 5.11 10.15 20.91
N GLU A 53 4.11 9.48 20.35
CA GLU A 53 3.94 9.34 18.90
C GLU A 53 3.13 10.54 18.36
N VAL A 54 3.59 11.14 17.28
CA VAL A 54 2.89 12.15 16.49
C VAL A 54 2.77 11.63 15.07
N LEU A 55 1.58 11.74 14.46
CA LEU A 55 1.33 11.24 13.11
C LEU A 55 1.16 12.40 12.14
N LEU A 56 1.82 12.32 10.99
CA LEU A 56 1.70 13.29 9.91
C LEU A 56 0.92 12.68 8.75
N SER A 57 -0.23 13.27 8.38
CA SER A 57 -1.00 12.92 7.19
C SER A 57 -0.86 13.97 6.09
N GLY A 58 -1.16 13.57 4.85
CA GLY A 58 -1.08 14.46 3.69
C GLY A 58 0.34 14.70 3.16
N LEU A 59 1.35 13.95 3.62
CA LEU A 59 2.74 14.01 3.10
C LEU A 59 2.86 13.46 1.68
N VAL A 60 2.09 12.42 1.34
CA VAL A 60 2.03 11.80 0.01
C VAL A 60 0.81 12.36 -0.72
N ASP A 61 0.96 12.73 -2.00
CA ASP A 61 -0.20 13.14 -2.80
C ASP A 61 -1.04 11.89 -3.05
N ASP A 62 -2.33 11.90 -2.70
CA ASP A 62 -3.27 10.79 -2.97
C ASP A 62 -3.23 10.32 -4.45
N VAL A 63 -2.77 11.19 -5.36
CA VAL A 63 -2.57 10.93 -6.78
C VAL A 63 -1.63 9.74 -7.06
N ASP A 64 -0.57 9.54 -6.27
CA ASP A 64 0.37 8.43 -6.52
C ASP A 64 -0.18 7.10 -5.99
N LEU A 65 -1.02 7.14 -4.94
CA LEU A 65 -1.61 5.93 -4.36
C LEU A 65 -2.70 5.35 -5.24
N ASP A 66 -3.57 6.17 -5.83
CA ASP A 66 -4.58 5.68 -6.78
C ASP A 66 -3.94 5.15 -8.07
N ALA A 67 -2.87 5.79 -8.54
CA ALA A 67 -2.10 5.33 -9.68
C ALA A 67 -1.41 3.99 -9.37
N GLU A 68 -0.80 3.84 -8.20
CA GLU A 68 -0.15 2.61 -7.78
C GLU A 68 -1.17 1.49 -7.51
N ARG A 69 -2.32 1.81 -6.91
CA ARG A 69 -3.46 0.89 -6.76
C ARG A 69 -3.93 0.38 -8.11
N ALA A 70 -4.13 1.27 -9.07
CA ALA A 70 -4.53 0.90 -10.43
C ALA A 70 -3.46 0.08 -11.15
N ARG A 71 -2.16 0.36 -10.94
CA ARG A 71 -1.06 -0.43 -11.48
C ARG A 71 -1.05 -1.84 -10.90
N LEU A 72 -1.15 -1.97 -9.57
CA LEU A 72 -1.18 -3.26 -8.88
C LEU A 72 -2.42 -4.08 -9.28
N GLN A 73 -3.59 -3.46 -9.39
CA GLN A 73 -4.79 -4.15 -9.86
C GLN A 73 -4.61 -4.72 -11.27
N LYS A 74 -3.96 -3.98 -12.18
CA LYS A 74 -3.63 -4.51 -13.52
C LYS A 74 -2.68 -5.69 -13.47
N VAL A 75 -1.70 -5.68 -12.56
CA VAL A 75 -0.79 -6.82 -12.35
C VAL A 75 -1.56 -8.03 -11.83
N ILE A 76 -2.41 -7.86 -10.82
CA ILE A 76 -3.28 -8.91 -10.26
C ILE A 76 -4.14 -9.51 -11.37
N ASP A 77 -4.85 -8.69 -12.14
CA ASP A 77 -5.72 -9.16 -13.23
C ASP A 77 -4.94 -9.95 -14.29
N ALA A 78 -3.73 -9.50 -14.64
CA ALA A 78 -2.87 -10.17 -15.60
C ALA A 78 -2.38 -11.53 -15.07
N LYS A 79 -1.93 -11.59 -13.81
CA LYS A 79 -1.44 -12.81 -13.17
C LYS A 79 -2.56 -13.82 -12.96
N THR A 80 -3.75 -13.39 -12.54
CA THR A 80 -4.93 -14.24 -12.42
C THR A 80 -5.31 -14.89 -13.75
N LYS A 81 -5.29 -14.14 -14.86
CA LYS A 81 -5.53 -14.70 -16.20
C LYS A 81 -4.43 -15.69 -16.60
N GLN A 82 -3.18 -15.39 -16.30
CA GLN A 82 -2.05 -16.27 -16.58
C GLN A 82 -2.17 -17.61 -15.82
N ILE A 83 -2.49 -17.54 -14.52
CA ILE A 83 -2.75 -18.70 -13.64
C ILE A 83 -3.90 -19.54 -14.19
N ALA A 84 -5.03 -18.91 -14.55
CA ALA A 84 -6.16 -19.61 -15.14
C ALA A 84 -5.78 -20.35 -16.43
N GLY A 85 -4.94 -19.75 -17.28
CA GLY A 85 -4.41 -20.38 -18.48
C GLY A 85 -3.53 -21.61 -18.18
N PHE A 86 -2.63 -21.51 -17.21
CA PHE A 86 -1.79 -22.65 -16.80
C PHE A 86 -2.60 -23.76 -16.14
N ASN A 87 -3.54 -23.43 -15.26
CA ASN A 87 -4.45 -24.40 -14.65
C ASN A 87 -5.29 -25.12 -15.71
N GLY A 88 -5.84 -24.40 -16.69
CA GLY A 88 -6.58 -25.01 -17.78
C GLY A 88 -5.75 -25.96 -18.64
N ARG A 89 -4.46 -25.66 -18.85
CA ARG A 89 -3.53 -26.59 -19.53
C ARG A 89 -3.24 -27.82 -18.66
N LEU A 90 -2.97 -27.62 -17.38
CA LEU A 90 -2.61 -28.69 -16.44
C LEU A 90 -3.79 -29.57 -16.03
N SER A 91 -5.03 -29.10 -16.17
CA SER A 91 -6.25 -29.90 -15.97
C SER A 91 -6.67 -30.69 -17.21
N ASN A 92 -6.09 -30.40 -18.38
CA ASN A 92 -6.42 -31.09 -19.62
C ASN A 92 -5.65 -32.43 -19.69
N GLU A 93 -6.37 -33.54 -19.57
CA GLU A 93 -5.81 -34.89 -19.64
C GLU A 93 -5.04 -35.14 -20.95
N GLY A 94 -5.50 -34.57 -22.07
CA GLY A 94 -4.80 -34.65 -23.36
C GLY A 94 -3.46 -33.91 -23.35
N PHE A 95 -3.36 -32.78 -22.63
CA PHE A 95 -2.07 -32.10 -22.45
C PHE A 95 -1.15 -32.94 -21.56
N LEU A 96 -1.64 -33.48 -20.45
CA LEU A 96 -0.84 -34.31 -19.54
C LEU A 96 -0.34 -35.60 -20.19
N ALA A 97 -1.16 -36.23 -21.04
CA ALA A 97 -0.82 -37.47 -21.72
C ALA A 97 0.16 -37.28 -22.89
N ASN A 98 0.08 -36.16 -23.61
CA ASN A 98 0.83 -35.94 -24.84
C ASN A 98 2.03 -34.98 -24.69
N ALA A 99 2.04 -34.11 -23.68
CA ALA A 99 3.16 -33.22 -23.46
C ALA A 99 4.36 -33.98 -22.88
N LYS A 100 5.57 -33.56 -23.26
CA LYS A 100 6.80 -34.08 -22.66
C LYS A 100 6.80 -33.80 -21.15
N PRO A 101 7.35 -34.71 -20.32
CA PRO A 101 7.44 -34.50 -18.87
C PRO A 101 8.08 -33.15 -18.49
N GLU A 102 9.11 -32.73 -19.22
CA GLU A 102 9.79 -31.44 -19.05
C GLU A 102 8.83 -30.25 -19.26
N VAL A 103 7.99 -30.29 -20.29
CA VAL A 103 7.02 -29.22 -20.58
C VAL A 103 5.94 -29.14 -19.51
N VAL A 104 5.51 -30.29 -18.96
CA VAL A 104 4.56 -30.34 -17.85
C VAL A 104 5.20 -29.78 -16.57
N ALA A 105 6.46 -30.14 -16.28
CA ALA A 105 7.21 -29.63 -15.13
C ALA A 105 7.42 -28.11 -15.24
N ASP A 106 7.84 -27.61 -16.39
CA ASP A 106 8.01 -26.18 -16.65
C ASP A 106 6.69 -25.41 -16.50
N THR A 107 5.58 -25.97 -17.01
CA THR A 107 4.26 -25.34 -16.87
C THR A 107 3.84 -25.26 -15.40
N ARG A 108 4.16 -26.27 -14.58
CA ARG A 108 3.93 -26.24 -13.13
C ARG A 108 4.81 -25.22 -12.41
N ALA A 109 6.08 -25.10 -12.81
CA ALA A 109 6.99 -24.11 -12.26
C ALA A 109 6.54 -22.67 -12.58
N LEU A 110 6.10 -22.42 -13.82
CA LEU A 110 5.54 -21.14 -14.24
C LEU A 110 4.23 -20.81 -13.52
N LEU A 111 3.38 -21.80 -13.24
CA LEU A 111 2.19 -21.63 -12.42
C LEU A 111 2.56 -21.17 -11.01
N ALA A 112 3.46 -21.89 -10.34
CA ALA A 112 3.89 -21.56 -8.97
C ALA A 112 4.51 -20.15 -8.88
N ALA A 113 5.32 -19.77 -9.87
CA ALA A 113 5.88 -18.41 -9.95
C ALA A 113 4.79 -17.35 -10.14
N ALA A 114 3.80 -17.61 -11.00
CA ALA A 114 2.69 -16.68 -11.22
C ALA A 114 1.80 -16.53 -9.97
N GLU A 115 1.58 -17.63 -9.21
CA GLU A 115 0.85 -17.61 -7.93
C GLU A 115 1.60 -16.81 -6.86
N ALA A 116 2.92 -16.97 -6.77
CA ALA A 116 3.76 -16.19 -5.86
C ALA A 116 3.74 -14.68 -6.20
N ASP A 117 3.84 -14.33 -7.48
CA ASP A 117 3.74 -12.95 -7.95
C ASP A 117 2.36 -12.34 -7.64
N LEU A 118 1.28 -13.11 -7.82
CA LEU A 118 -0.08 -12.69 -7.50
C LEU A 118 -0.21 -12.37 -6.00
N ALA A 119 0.22 -13.29 -5.13
CA ALA A 119 0.15 -13.11 -3.68
C ALA A 119 0.96 -11.89 -3.22
N ALA A 120 2.14 -11.64 -3.81
CA ALA A 120 2.93 -10.46 -3.52
C ALA A 120 2.21 -9.16 -3.94
N ALA A 121 1.57 -9.15 -5.11
CA ALA A 121 0.81 -7.99 -5.60
C ALA A 121 -0.44 -7.71 -4.74
N GLU A 122 -1.17 -8.75 -4.30
CA GLU A 122 -2.33 -8.62 -3.40
C GLU A 122 -1.93 -8.11 -2.00
N SER A 123 -0.81 -8.59 -1.48
CA SER A 123 -0.27 -8.09 -0.21
C SER A 123 0.15 -6.62 -0.32
N ALA A 124 0.86 -6.25 -1.39
CA ALA A 124 1.22 -4.86 -1.65
C ALA A 124 -0.02 -3.96 -1.75
N LEU A 125 -1.07 -4.41 -2.47
CA LEU A 125 -2.33 -3.68 -2.60
C LEU A 125 -3.03 -3.49 -1.24
N THR A 126 -3.05 -4.53 -0.40
CA THR A 126 -3.63 -4.47 0.95
C THR A 126 -2.90 -3.46 1.83
N ASN A 127 -1.57 -3.39 1.72
CA ASN A 127 -0.74 -2.45 2.50
C ASN A 127 -0.93 -0.98 2.06
N LEU A 128 -1.49 -0.72 0.88
CA LEU A 128 -1.88 0.61 0.41
C LEU A 128 -3.25 1.07 0.94
N GLY A 129 -3.97 0.20 1.66
CA GLY A 129 -5.12 0.55 2.51
C GLY A 129 -6.52 0.27 1.97
#